data_AF-A0A938HAA4-F1
#
_entry.id   AF-A0A938HAA4-F1
#
_cell.length_a   1.000
_cell.length_b   1.000
_cell.length_c   1.000
_cell.angle_alpha   90.00
_cell.angle_beta   90.00
_cell.angle_gamma   90.00
#
_symmetry.space_group_name_H-M   'P 1'
#
loop_
_entity.id
_entity.type
_entity.pdbx_description
1 polymer ?
#
loop_
_entity_poly.entity_id
_entity_poly.type
_entity_poly.pdbx_seq_one_letter_code
_entity_poly.pdbx_strand_id
1 'polypeptide(L)'
;MRKIVVTGSLFLWIAWPLARVAHAQSGGRSMFGQMQGHLDPITASMGGYAPAWGLNGLGSAMTNPALLEESGPHAWFVGWSSRPAGLQQGGFAMRLPLKGISNWHAAVGTQFTGTGSMAATDPYGSEIGQTQAGEAVIQASLGQQFSPKLNW
;
A
#
# COMPACT_ATOMS: atom_id res chain seq x y z
N MET A 1 -28.97 -33.58 39.89
CA MET A 1 -28.97 -33.70 38.42
C MET A 1 -28.46 -32.38 37.84
N ARG A 2 -27.20 -32.32 37.40
CA ARG A 2 -26.57 -31.09 36.91
C ARG A 2 -26.64 -31.07 35.38
N LYS A 3 -27.23 -30.02 34.82
CA LYS A 3 -27.14 -29.67 33.40
C LYS A 3 -25.70 -29.25 33.10
N ILE A 4 -25.03 -29.93 32.19
CA ILE A 4 -23.79 -29.47 31.58
C ILE A 4 -24.16 -28.96 30.19
N VAL A 5 -24.05 -27.65 30.03
CA VAL A 5 -24.14 -26.94 28.76
C VAL A 5 -22.79 -27.13 28.07
N VAL A 6 -22.78 -27.80 26.92
CA VAL A 6 -21.61 -27.87 26.04
C VAL A 6 -21.79 -26.79 24.98
N THR A 7 -21.07 -25.67 25.14
CA THR A 7 -20.92 -24.67 24.08
C THR A 7 -19.47 -24.27 24.03
N GLY A 8 -18.74 -24.78 23.04
CA GLY A 8 -17.38 -24.37 22.79
C GLY A 8 -16.64 -25.35 21.89
N SER A 9 -16.02 -24.80 20.84
CA SER A 9 -14.98 -25.43 20.02
C SER A 9 -15.40 -26.02 18.67
N LEU A 10 -16.11 -25.23 17.84
CA LEU A 10 -16.13 -25.46 16.38
C LEU A 10 -15.26 -24.44 15.60
N PHE A 11 -14.78 -23.38 16.26
CA PHE A 11 -14.08 -22.28 15.58
C PHE A 11 -12.56 -22.50 15.43
N LEU A 12 -11.95 -23.40 16.21
CA LEU A 12 -10.50 -23.59 16.19
C LEU A 12 -9.98 -24.51 15.08
N TRP A 13 -10.87 -25.26 14.42
CA TRP A 13 -10.47 -26.26 13.41
C TRP A 13 -10.50 -25.75 11.97
N ILE A 14 -11.12 -24.58 11.70
CA ILE A 14 -11.17 -23.99 10.36
C ILE A 14 -9.93 -23.11 10.08
N ALA A 15 -9.22 -22.66 11.13
CA ALA A 15 -8.05 -21.80 10.97
C ALA A 15 -6.75 -22.56 10.62
N TRP A 16 -6.69 -23.88 10.86
CA TRP A 16 -5.44 -24.63 10.76
C TRP A 16 -5.03 -25.12 9.35
N PRO A 17 -5.90 -25.37 8.35
CA PRO A 17 -5.42 -25.81 7.04
C PRO A 17 -4.93 -24.66 6.14
N LEU A 18 -5.06 -23.40 6.58
CA LEU A 18 -4.57 -22.22 5.83
C LEU A 18 -3.11 -21.87 6.10
N ALA A 19 -2.46 -22.54 7.06
CA ALA A 19 -1.02 -22.45 7.28
C ALA A 19 -0.24 -23.30 6.25
N ARG A 20 -0.50 -23.07 4.95
CA ARG A 20 0.41 -23.57 3.91
C ARG A 20 1.63 -22.66 3.90
N VAL A 21 2.73 -23.26 4.35
CA VAL A 21 4.13 -22.89 4.18
C VAL A 21 4.30 -21.78 3.13
N ALA A 22 4.48 -20.56 3.61
CA ALA A 22 4.95 -19.43 2.82
C ALA A 22 6.38 -19.75 2.38
N HIS A 23 6.53 -20.44 1.26
CA HIS A 23 7.78 -20.44 0.53
C HIS A 23 8.09 -18.98 0.19
N ALA A 24 9.10 -18.41 0.84
CA ALA A 24 9.68 -17.16 0.43
C ALA A 24 10.09 -17.31 -1.04
N GLN A 25 9.39 -16.62 -1.94
CA GLN A 25 9.75 -16.57 -3.35
C GLN A 25 11.17 -15.98 -3.46
N SER A 26 12.17 -16.84 -3.65
CA SER A 26 13.53 -16.37 -3.91
C SER A 26 13.57 -15.76 -5.31
N GLY A 27 13.84 -14.46 -5.39
CA GLY A 27 13.99 -13.74 -6.66
C GLY A 27 12.67 -13.53 -7.42
N GLY A 28 11.64 -13.02 -6.74
CA GLY A 28 10.35 -12.71 -7.37
C GLY A 28 10.47 -11.56 -8.37
N ARG A 29 10.26 -11.84 -9.66
CA ARG A 29 9.90 -10.78 -10.61
C ARG A 29 8.60 -10.16 -10.10
N SER A 30 8.63 -8.87 -9.73
CA SER A 30 7.40 -8.18 -9.36
C SER A 30 6.46 -8.21 -10.57
N MET A 31 5.32 -8.88 -10.43
CA MET A 31 4.30 -8.92 -11.48
C MET A 31 3.62 -7.55 -11.65
N PHE A 32 3.78 -6.66 -10.66
CA PHE A 32 3.29 -5.28 -10.67
C PHE A 32 4.44 -4.35 -10.29
N GLY A 33 5.17 -3.84 -11.29
CA GLY A 33 6.29 -2.92 -11.07
C GLY A 33 5.90 -1.66 -10.29
N GLN A 34 4.62 -1.28 -10.30
CA GLN A 34 4.06 -0.19 -9.52
C GLN A 34 4.29 -0.28 -8.01
N MET A 35 4.24 -1.48 -7.42
CA MET A 35 4.42 -1.64 -5.98
C MET A 35 5.85 -1.30 -5.52
N GLN A 36 6.79 -1.16 -6.47
CA GLN A 36 8.16 -0.72 -6.20
C GLN A 36 8.32 0.80 -6.33
N GLY A 37 7.30 1.51 -6.84
CA GLY A 37 7.35 2.95 -7.00
C GLY A 37 6.94 3.65 -5.72
N HIS A 38 7.79 4.53 -5.20
CA HIS A 38 7.46 5.35 -4.03
C HIS A 38 6.73 6.63 -4.45
N LEU A 39 5.60 6.89 -3.82
CA LEU A 39 4.86 8.14 -4.00
C LEU A 39 5.40 9.27 -3.11
N ASP A 40 5.95 8.92 -1.96
CA ASP A 40 6.52 9.86 -1.01
C ASP A 40 7.82 10.49 -1.59
N PRO A 41 7.88 11.83 -1.75
CA PRO A 41 9.05 12.49 -2.32
C PRO A 41 10.32 12.29 -1.50
N ILE A 42 10.20 12.10 -0.18
CA ILE A 42 11.37 11.89 0.68
C ILE A 42 11.97 10.51 0.39
N THR A 43 11.14 9.47 0.42
CA THR A 43 11.54 8.10 0.08
C THR A 43 12.09 8.01 -1.34
N ALA A 44 11.47 8.71 -2.30
CA ALA A 44 11.98 8.78 -3.67
C ALA A 44 13.36 9.46 -3.73
N SER A 45 13.58 10.54 -2.98
CA SER A 45 14.86 11.24 -2.89
C SER A 45 15.95 10.42 -2.21
N MET A 46 15.57 9.44 -1.39
CA MET A 46 16.48 8.47 -0.76
C MET A 46 16.80 7.27 -1.66
N GLY A 47 16.49 7.33 -2.95
CA GLY A 47 16.72 6.25 -3.90
C GLY A 47 15.73 5.09 -3.78
N GLY A 48 14.54 5.34 -3.22
CA GLY A 48 13.52 4.33 -2.97
C GLY A 48 13.77 3.49 -1.72
N TYR A 49 14.70 3.92 -0.87
CA TYR A 49 14.86 3.32 0.44
C TYR A 49 13.93 4.03 1.43
N ALA A 50 12.91 3.31 1.94
CA ALA A 50 12.08 3.76 3.03
C ALA A 50 12.67 3.24 4.35
N PRO A 51 13.61 3.96 5.00
CA PRO A 51 14.15 3.51 6.29
C PRO A 51 13.02 3.45 7.32
N ALA A 52 13.11 2.48 8.24
CA ALA A 52 12.21 2.36 9.37
C ALA A 52 12.34 3.50 10.42
N TRP A 53 13.17 4.52 10.15
CA TRP A 53 13.54 5.55 11.11
C TRP A 53 13.47 6.96 10.50
N GLY A 54 12.81 7.88 11.21
CA GLY A 54 12.93 9.33 11.04
C GLY A 54 12.01 9.99 10.03
N LEU A 55 11.25 9.23 9.23
CA LEU A 55 10.39 9.75 8.16
C LEU A 55 9.02 9.07 8.18
N ASN A 56 8.24 9.39 9.22
CA ASN A 56 6.91 8.83 9.45
C ASN A 56 5.86 9.59 8.63
N GLY A 57 5.88 9.38 7.31
CA GLY A 57 4.90 9.92 6.37
C GLY A 57 3.86 8.88 5.98
N LEU A 58 2.62 9.31 5.75
CA LEU A 58 1.54 8.42 5.31
C LEU A 58 1.85 7.73 3.97
N GLY A 59 2.62 8.39 3.08
CA GLY A 59 3.11 7.79 1.85
C GLY A 59 4.09 6.62 2.09
N SER A 60 4.97 6.73 3.08
CA SER A 60 5.90 5.66 3.47
C SER A 60 5.18 4.54 4.23
N ALA A 61 4.16 4.89 5.01
CA ALA A 61 3.32 3.95 5.74
C ALA A 61 2.49 3.03 4.83
N MET A 62 2.23 3.46 3.59
CA MET A 62 1.62 2.62 2.56
C MET A 62 2.54 1.51 2.05
N THR A 63 3.85 1.75 2.03
CA THR A 63 4.84 0.71 1.70
C THR A 63 5.27 -0.10 2.92
N ASN A 64 5.18 0.48 4.12
CA ASN A 64 5.50 -0.17 5.38
C ASN A 64 4.45 0.17 6.45
N PRO A 65 3.46 -0.71 6.71
CA PRO A 65 2.36 -0.45 7.63
C PRO A 65 2.82 -0.25 9.09
N ALA A 66 4.01 -0.71 9.48
CA ALA A 66 4.55 -0.51 10.82
C ALA A 66 4.90 0.97 11.11
N LEU A 67 5.01 1.80 10.07
CA LEU A 67 5.22 3.26 10.19
C LEU A 67 3.91 4.03 10.42
N LEU A 68 2.76 3.34 10.47
CA LEU A 68 1.52 3.96 10.90
C LEU A 68 1.64 4.29 12.40
N GLU A 69 2.00 5.51 12.73
CA GLU A 69 2.08 6.00 14.11
C GLU A 69 0.86 6.84 14.50
N GLU A 70 0.61 7.02 15.80
CA GLU A 70 -0.51 7.78 16.35
C GLU A 70 -0.57 9.28 15.95
N SER A 71 0.50 9.85 15.35
CA SER A 71 0.57 11.30 15.14
C SER A 71 -0.46 11.83 14.12
N GLY A 72 -1.56 12.38 14.65
CA GLY A 72 -2.44 13.34 13.97
C GLY A 72 -3.82 12.80 13.60
N PRO A 73 -4.91 13.43 14.06
CA PRO A 73 -6.25 13.15 13.54
C PRO A 73 -6.32 13.61 12.07
N HIS A 74 -6.71 12.70 11.18
CA HIS A 74 -6.95 12.95 9.75
C HIS A 74 -5.73 13.40 8.93
N ALA A 75 -4.66 12.58 8.93
CA ALA A 75 -3.59 12.72 7.95
C ALA A 75 -4.05 12.22 6.58
N TRP A 76 -3.79 13.01 5.54
CA TRP A 76 -3.92 12.62 4.14
C TRP A 76 -2.66 13.02 3.38
N PHE A 77 -2.37 12.28 2.32
CA PHE A 77 -1.21 12.45 1.47
C PHE A 77 -1.66 12.39 0.02
N VAL A 78 -1.16 13.30 -0.80
CA VAL A 78 -1.30 13.24 -2.26
C VAL A 78 0.07 13.48 -2.86
N GLY A 79 0.43 12.65 -3.83
CA GLY A 79 1.73 12.70 -4.50
C GLY A 79 1.56 12.57 -6.00
N TRP A 80 2.36 13.31 -6.74
CA TRP A 80 2.46 13.20 -8.19
C TRP A 80 3.93 13.32 -8.62
N SER A 81 4.35 12.47 -9.54
CA SER A 81 5.68 12.46 -10.13
C SER A 81 5.55 12.26 -11.64
N SER A 82 6.27 13.10 -12.39
CA SER A 82 6.47 12.93 -13.83
C SER A 82 7.88 12.40 -14.05
N ARG A 83 8.01 11.28 -14.77
CA ARG A 83 9.29 10.69 -15.13
C ARG A 83 9.61 10.96 -16.60
N PRO A 84 10.90 10.98 -16.97
CA PRO A 84 11.31 11.02 -18.37
C PRO A 84 10.62 9.92 -19.20
N ALA A 85 10.47 10.15 -20.51
CA ALA A 85 9.71 9.30 -21.44
C ALA A 85 8.18 9.30 -21.25
N GLY A 86 7.63 10.33 -20.60
CA GLY A 86 6.18 10.53 -20.50
C GLY A 86 5.49 9.60 -19.50
N LEU A 87 6.23 8.94 -18.62
CA LEU A 87 5.66 8.11 -17.56
C LEU A 87 5.17 9.00 -16.41
N GLN A 88 3.96 8.73 -15.95
CA GLN A 88 3.32 9.43 -14.84
C GLN A 88 3.13 8.45 -13.70
N GLN A 89 3.28 8.94 -12.48
CA GLN A 89 2.99 8.20 -11.26
C GLN A 89 2.34 9.14 -10.26
N GLY A 90 1.31 8.69 -9.57
CA GLY A 90 0.76 9.46 -8.48
C GLY A 90 -0.16 8.63 -7.61
N GLY A 91 -0.75 9.28 -6.62
CA GLY A 91 -1.63 8.59 -5.72
C GLY A 91 -2.05 9.43 -4.55
N PHE A 92 -2.87 8.81 -3.72
CA PHE A 92 -3.45 9.41 -2.54
C PHE A 92 -3.47 8.37 -1.43
N ALA A 93 -3.26 8.80 -0.20
CA ALA A 93 -3.49 7.97 0.98
C ALA A 93 -4.20 8.78 2.06
N MET A 94 -5.05 8.13 2.83
CA MET A 94 -5.70 8.71 4.00
C MET A 94 -5.65 7.75 5.18
N ARG A 95 -5.47 8.32 6.37
CA ARG A 95 -5.61 7.59 7.61
C ARG A 95 -7.09 7.40 7.95
N LEU A 96 -7.44 6.18 8.34
CA LEU A 96 -8.77 5.85 8.84
C LEU A 96 -8.78 6.01 10.38
N PRO A 97 -9.68 6.84 10.94
CA PRO A 97 -9.80 7.00 12.38
C PRO A 97 -10.39 5.73 13.01
N LEU A 98 -9.60 5.02 13.81
CA LEU A 98 -10.06 3.88 14.60
C LEU A 98 -10.40 4.36 16.02
N LYS A 99 -11.66 4.75 16.23
CA LYS A 99 -12.13 5.23 17.54
C LYS A 99 -12.23 4.05 18.53
N GLY A 100 -11.67 4.23 19.73
CA GLY A 100 -11.78 3.25 20.83
C GLY A 100 -10.75 2.12 20.80
N ILE A 101 -9.81 2.12 19.85
CA ILE A 101 -8.74 1.13 19.78
C ILE A 101 -7.40 1.89 19.75
N SER A 102 -6.87 2.24 20.92
CA SER A 102 -5.70 3.14 21.05
C SER A 102 -4.46 2.66 20.29
N ASN A 103 -4.30 1.35 20.15
CA ASN A 103 -3.06 0.74 19.68
C ASN A 103 -3.14 0.29 18.22
N TRP A 104 -4.26 0.52 17.52
CA TRP A 104 -4.41 0.11 16.13
C TRP A 104 -4.53 1.33 15.23
N HIS A 105 -3.94 1.22 14.05
CA HIS A 105 -3.91 2.29 13.07
C HIS A 105 -4.21 1.73 11.70
N ALA A 106 -5.09 2.39 10.96
CA ALA A 106 -5.45 1.98 9.61
C ALA A 106 -5.26 3.13 8.62
N ALA A 107 -4.96 2.77 7.38
CA ALA A 107 -4.90 3.69 6.27
C ALA A 107 -5.37 3.01 4.99
N VAL A 108 -5.87 3.81 4.07
CA VAL A 108 -6.26 3.37 2.73
C VAL A 108 -5.66 4.32 1.72
N GLY A 109 -5.24 3.79 0.58
CA GLY A 109 -4.67 4.60 -0.47
C GLY A 109 -4.88 3.99 -1.84
N THR A 110 -4.58 4.81 -2.82
CA THR A 110 -4.51 4.44 -4.22
C THR A 110 -3.20 4.93 -4.80
N GLN A 111 -2.63 4.13 -5.69
CA GLN A 111 -1.47 4.47 -6.48
C GLN A 111 -1.79 4.17 -7.93
N PHE A 112 -1.42 5.08 -8.82
CA PHE A 112 -1.48 4.88 -10.25
C PHE A 112 -0.15 5.21 -10.88
N THR A 113 0.07 4.61 -12.03
CA THR A 113 1.21 4.82 -12.90
C THR A 113 0.74 4.49 -14.29
N GLY A 114 1.17 5.28 -15.25
CA GLY A 114 0.84 5.03 -16.64
C GLY A 114 1.78 5.76 -17.56
N THR A 115 1.63 5.46 -18.82
CA THR A 115 2.18 6.29 -19.89
C THR A 115 1.30 7.52 -20.06
N GLY A 116 1.89 8.60 -20.54
CA GLY A 116 1.15 9.67 -21.18
C GLY A 116 0.43 9.16 -22.42
N SER A 117 -0.32 10.06 -23.06
CA SER A 117 -0.94 9.81 -24.35
C SER A 117 0.09 9.37 -25.40
N MET A 118 -0.15 8.25 -26.05
CA MET A 118 0.54 7.85 -27.28
C MET A 118 -0.41 8.00 -28.45
N ALA A 119 -0.17 8.99 -29.29
CA ALA A 119 -0.90 9.17 -30.54
C ALA A 119 -0.34 8.20 -31.60
N ALA A 120 -1.23 7.40 -32.19
CA ALA A 120 -0.95 6.72 -33.45
C ALA A 120 -1.21 7.71 -34.58
N THR A 121 -0.23 7.90 -35.45
CA THR A 121 -0.32 8.79 -36.60
C THR A 121 -0.26 8.00 -37.91
N ASP A 122 -1.00 8.44 -38.92
CA ASP A 122 -0.79 7.95 -40.28
C ASP A 122 0.56 8.44 -40.84
N PRO A 123 1.00 7.94 -42.02
CA PRO A 123 2.23 8.40 -42.67
C PRO A 123 2.25 9.89 -43.04
N TYR A 124 1.10 10.57 -43.01
CA TYR A 124 0.94 12.00 -43.31
C TYR A 124 0.89 12.85 -42.03
N GLY A 125 1.09 12.24 -40.86
CA GLY A 125 1.10 12.92 -39.56
C GLY A 125 -0.28 13.20 -38.96
N SER A 126 -1.36 12.68 -39.54
CA SER A 126 -2.71 12.81 -38.98
C SER A 126 -2.91 11.79 -37.86
N GLU A 127 -3.46 12.24 -36.73
CA GLU A 127 -3.78 11.35 -35.61
C GLU A 127 -4.93 10.41 -35.99
N ILE A 128 -4.65 9.11 -35.96
CA ILE A 128 -5.60 8.03 -36.28
C ILE A 128 -6.12 7.33 -35.02
N GLY A 129 -5.51 7.59 -33.87
CA GLY A 129 -5.97 7.05 -32.60
C GLY A 129 -5.04 7.40 -31.46
N GLN A 130 -5.53 7.22 -30.24
CA GLN A 130 -4.82 7.54 -29.02
C GLN A 130 -4.85 6.31 -28.11
N THR A 131 -3.69 5.92 -27.58
CA THR A 131 -3.57 4.84 -26.59
C THR A 131 -2.93 5.38 -25.33
N GLN A 132 -3.47 4.97 -24.19
CA GLN A 132 -2.86 5.21 -22.89
C GLN A 132 -2.80 3.88 -22.14
N ALA A 133 -1.62 3.51 -21.66
CA ALA A 133 -1.44 2.35 -20.79
C ALA A 133 -1.30 2.84 -19.35
N GLY A 134 -1.97 2.17 -18.42
CA GLY A 134 -1.90 2.53 -17.02
C GLY A 134 -2.33 1.38 -16.13
N GLU A 135 -1.81 1.41 -14.92
CA GLU A 135 -2.14 0.50 -13.83
C GLU A 135 -2.62 1.34 -12.64
N ALA A 136 -3.46 0.75 -11.80
CA ALA A 136 -3.86 1.35 -10.53
C ALA A 136 -3.95 0.26 -9.47
N VAL A 137 -3.51 0.60 -8.26
CA VAL A 137 -3.56 -0.26 -7.08
C VAL A 137 -4.33 0.47 -6.01
N ILE A 138 -5.31 -0.21 -5.43
CA ILE A 138 -5.97 0.21 -4.20
C ILE A 138 -5.40 -0.66 -3.09
N GLN A 139 -4.96 -0.02 -2.01
CA GLN A 139 -4.34 -0.69 -0.88
C GLN A 139 -4.97 -0.25 0.44
N ALA A 140 -5.06 -1.18 1.36
CA ALA A 140 -5.46 -0.94 2.73
C ALA A 140 -4.39 -1.52 3.65
N SER A 141 -4.03 -0.74 4.66
CA SER A 141 -2.96 -1.05 5.60
C SER A 141 -3.49 -0.96 7.01
N LEU A 142 -3.04 -1.88 7.85
CA LEU A 142 -3.39 -1.96 9.26
C LEU A 142 -2.09 -2.23 10.02
N GLY A 143 -1.81 -1.41 11.03
CA GLY A 143 -0.66 -1.55 11.92
C GLY A 143 -1.10 -1.53 13.37
N GLN A 144 -0.33 -2.23 14.22
CA GLN A 144 -0.56 -2.29 15.66
C GLN A 144 0.68 -1.84 16.43
N GLN A 145 0.50 -0.88 17.34
CA GLN A 145 1.50 -0.48 18.30
C GLN A 145 1.48 -1.43 19.51
N PHE A 146 2.53 -2.23 19.67
CA PHE A 146 2.67 -3.15 20.80
C PHE A 146 3.29 -2.47 22.03
N SER A 147 4.13 -1.47 21.80
CA SER A 147 4.87 -0.76 22.83
C SER A 147 5.23 0.64 22.32
N PRO A 148 5.51 1.62 23.19
CA PRO A 148 6.03 2.93 22.77
C PRO A 148 7.27 2.88 21.87
N LYS A 149 7.94 1.72 21.78
CA LYS A 149 9.15 1.50 20.96
C LYS A 149 8.97 0.47 19.83
N LEU A 150 7.81 -0.17 19.71
CA LEU A 150 7.62 -1.28 18.77
C LEU A 150 6.22 -1.27 18.15
N ASN A 151 6.22 -1.17 16.82
CA ASN A 151 5.04 -1.25 15.96
C ASN A 151 5.23 -2.41 14.97
N TRP A 152 4.13 -3.03 14.57
CA TRP A 152 4.09 -4.11 13.58
C TRP A 152 2.98 -3.88 12.57
#